data_AF-A0A7K1VLU8-F1
#
_entry.id   AF-A0A7K1VLU8-F1
#
_cell.length_a   1.000
_cell.length_b   1.000
_cell.length_c   1.000
_cell.angle_alpha   90.00
_cell.angle_beta   90.00
_cell.angle_gamma   90.00
#
_symmetry.space_group_name_H-M   'P 1'
#
loop_
_entity.id
_entity.type
_entity.pdbx_description
1 polymer ?
#
loop_
_entity_poly.entity_id
_entity_poly.type
_entity_poly.pdbx_seq_one_letter_code
_entity_poly.pdbx_strand_id
1 'polypeptide(L)'
;MTSDHDFRENPGSAPTRFGKGGAALREAVHRLVAPYFEQARLRTEEVRDETAALRVEIAAVRDEIAGLRDELGVLRSSTSSLSEAVASWRASTEESLGATPPLFAAADERTGLVEERLRGVELELRAVTRRLAEALDADAS
;
A
#
# COMPACT_ATOMS: atom_id res chain seq x y z
N MET A 1 -3.68 -64.88 22.79
CA MET A 1 -2.51 -64.12 22.33
C MET A 1 -2.39 -62.95 23.29
N THR A 2 -1.31 -62.87 24.07
CA THR A 2 -1.00 -61.68 24.88
C THR A 2 -0.77 -60.51 23.93
N SER A 3 -1.53 -59.43 24.10
CA SER A 3 -1.35 -58.21 23.32
C SER A 3 -0.02 -57.53 23.68
N ASP A 4 0.46 -56.64 22.82
CA ASP A 4 1.68 -55.86 23.08
C ASP A 4 1.57 -55.01 24.37
N HIS A 5 0.33 -54.66 24.74
CA HIS A 5 0.00 -53.99 25.99
C HIS A 5 0.22 -54.89 27.22
N ASP A 6 -0.22 -56.15 27.16
CA ASP A 6 -0.08 -57.12 28.27
C ASP A 6 1.40 -57.45 28.58
N PHE A 7 2.25 -57.34 27.56
CA PHE A 7 3.71 -57.51 27.68
C PHE A 7 4.40 -56.33 28.37
N ARG A 8 3.92 -55.10 28.13
CA ARG A 8 4.45 -53.89 28.76
C ARG A 8 4.11 -53.84 30.25
N GLU A 9 2.90 -54.26 30.61
CA GLU A 9 2.43 -54.27 32.00
C GLU A 9 2.94 -55.47 32.78
N ASN A 10 3.03 -56.65 32.14
CA ASN A 10 3.53 -57.86 32.76
C ASN A 10 4.44 -58.64 31.80
N PRO A 11 5.75 -58.32 31.74
CA PRO A 11 6.68 -58.97 30.82
C PRO A 11 6.82 -60.48 31.08
N GLY A 12 6.50 -60.97 32.28
CA GLY A 12 6.51 -62.38 32.63
C GLY A 12 5.28 -63.17 32.15
N SER A 13 4.23 -62.49 31.67
CA SER A 13 2.99 -63.12 31.16
C SER A 13 3.18 -63.85 29.82
N ALA A 14 4.28 -63.53 29.14
CA ALA A 14 4.72 -64.09 27.89
C ALA A 14 5.14 -65.57 27.99
N PRO A 15 4.57 -66.47 27.17
CA PRO A 15 5.04 -67.86 27.08
C PRO A 15 6.52 -67.91 26.67
N THR A 16 7.33 -68.71 27.37
CA THR A 16 8.75 -68.89 27.04
C THR A 16 9.19 -70.34 27.12
N ARG A 17 9.91 -70.81 26.09
CA ARG A 17 10.50 -72.16 26.04
C ARG A 17 11.63 -72.38 27.05
N PHE A 18 12.11 -71.32 27.70
CA PHE A 18 13.26 -71.33 28.61
C PHE A 18 12.86 -71.48 30.09
N GLY A 19 11.59 -71.78 30.37
CA GLY A 19 11.08 -71.98 31.72
C GLY A 19 11.21 -70.74 32.63
N LYS A 20 11.26 -70.96 33.94
CA LYS A 20 11.30 -69.88 34.95
C LYS A 20 12.51 -68.96 34.81
N GLY A 21 13.69 -69.50 34.46
CA GLY A 21 14.89 -68.70 34.25
C GLY A 21 14.78 -67.73 33.07
N GLY A 22 14.14 -68.16 31.98
CA GLY A 22 13.86 -67.28 30.84
C GLY A 22 12.84 -66.18 31.13
N ALA A 23 11.85 -66.46 31.99
CA ALA A 23 10.91 -65.44 32.47
C ALA A 23 11.61 -64.39 33.34
N ALA A 24 12.47 -64.84 34.28
CA ALA A 24 13.24 -63.95 35.14
C ALA A 24 14.24 -63.08 34.37
N LEU A 25 14.94 -63.65 33.37
CA LEU A 25 15.83 -62.88 32.50
C LEU A 25 15.07 -61.81 31.72
N ARG A 26 13.89 -62.14 31.18
CA ARG A 26 13.04 -61.20 30.44
C ARG A 26 12.56 -60.06 31.34
N GLU A 27 12.15 -60.36 32.56
CA GLU A 27 11.77 -59.34 33.54
C GLU A 27 12.94 -58.42 33.89
N ALA A 28 14.14 -58.97 34.10
CA ALA A 28 15.35 -58.19 34.37
C ALA A 28 15.72 -57.27 33.19
N VAL A 29 15.64 -57.79 31.95
CA VAL A 29 15.87 -56.99 30.73
C VAL A 29 14.80 -55.92 30.58
N HIS A 30 13.52 -56.25 30.79
CA HIS A 30 12.44 -55.25 30.73
C HIS A 30 12.65 -54.15 31.77
N ARG A 31 12.98 -54.49 33.01
CA ARG A 31 13.28 -53.51 34.07
C ARG A 31 14.47 -52.62 33.72
N LEU A 32 15.47 -53.15 33.01
CA LEU A 32 16.64 -52.38 32.56
C LEU A 32 16.29 -51.41 31.41
N VAL A 33 15.49 -51.84 30.43
CA VAL A 33 15.28 -51.07 29.18
C VAL A 33 14.03 -50.19 29.22
N ALA A 34 12.99 -50.56 29.99
CA ALA A 34 11.73 -49.82 30.07
C ALA A 34 11.89 -48.31 30.37
N PRO A 35 12.79 -47.87 31.29
CA PRO A 35 12.98 -46.44 31.53
C PRO A 35 13.45 -45.67 30.29
N TYR A 36 14.30 -46.27 29.46
CA TYR A 36 14.80 -45.64 28.24
C TYR A 36 13.71 -45.52 27.17
N PHE A 37 12.85 -46.53 27.03
CA PHE A 37 11.70 -46.45 26.12
C PHE A 37 10.69 -45.39 26.57
N GLU A 38 10.47 -45.26 27.88
CA GLU A 38 9.57 -44.23 28.40
C GLU A 38 10.15 -42.82 28.21
N GLN A 39 11.46 -42.63 28.46
CA GLN A 39 12.14 -41.38 28.14
C GLN A 39 12.07 -41.04 26.65
N ALA A 40 12.28 -42.02 25.77
CA ALA A 40 12.17 -41.81 24.33
C ALA A 40 10.74 -41.44 23.91
N ARG A 41 9.72 -42.04 24.54
CA ARG A 41 8.31 -41.72 24.31
C ARG A 41 8.01 -40.28 24.72
N LEU A 42 8.37 -39.88 25.94
CA LEU A 42 8.16 -38.53 26.46
C LEU A 42 8.85 -37.49 25.57
N ARG A 43 10.11 -37.72 25.19
CA ARG A 43 10.83 -36.82 24.28
C ARG A 43 10.19 -36.73 22.90
N THR A 44 9.59 -37.81 22.42
CA THR A 44 8.86 -37.80 21.14
C THR A 44 7.55 -37.01 21.27
N GLU A 45 6.88 -37.08 22.42
CA GLU A 45 5.69 -36.27 22.72
C GLU A 45 6.06 -34.78 22.81
N GLU A 46 7.12 -34.42 23.54
CA GLU A 46 7.64 -33.05 23.63
C GLU A 46 7.95 -32.46 22.25
N VAL A 47 8.71 -33.18 21.42
CA VAL A 47 9.03 -32.74 20.05
C VAL A 47 7.77 -32.58 19.20
N ARG A 48 6.76 -33.44 19.40
CA ARG A 48 5.49 -33.35 18.67
C ARG A 48 4.74 -32.08 19.05
N ASP A 49 4.72 -31.74 20.33
CA ASP A 49 4.05 -30.56 20.86
C ASP A 49 4.77 -29.28 20.41
N GLU A 50 6.10 -29.23 20.48
CA GLU A 50 6.91 -28.14 19.94
C GLU A 50 6.66 -27.95 18.44
N THR A 51 6.63 -29.05 17.67
CA THR A 51 6.34 -29.00 16.24
C THR A 51 4.92 -28.48 15.96
N ALA A 52 3.95 -28.83 16.81
CA ALA A 52 2.58 -28.31 16.68
C ALA A 52 2.53 -26.80 16.98
N ALA A 53 3.21 -26.34 18.03
CA ALA A 53 3.32 -24.92 18.36
C ALA A 53 3.98 -24.12 17.22
N LEU A 54 5.10 -24.59 16.68
CA LEU A 54 5.78 -23.95 15.55
C LEU A 54 4.89 -23.85 14.31
N ARG A 55 4.05 -24.86 14.04
CA ARG A 55 3.09 -24.78 12.92
C ARG A 55 2.05 -23.68 13.13
N VAL A 56 1.59 -23.47 14.36
CA VAL A 56 0.67 -22.38 14.70
C VAL A 56 1.35 -21.03 14.51
N GLU A 57 2.58 -20.86 15.00
CA GLU A 57 3.36 -19.63 14.80
C GLU A 57 3.60 -19.33 13.31
N ILE A 58 3.97 -20.34 12.52
CA ILE A 58 4.14 -20.18 11.07
C ILE A 58 2.83 -19.77 10.39
N ALA A 59 1.69 -20.30 10.83
CA ALA A 59 0.39 -19.90 10.31
C ALA A 59 0.08 -18.43 10.64
N ALA A 60 0.30 -18.00 11.88
CA ALA A 60 0.13 -16.61 12.29
C ALA A 60 1.02 -15.64 11.48
N VAL A 61 2.31 -15.97 11.31
CA VAL A 61 3.23 -15.15 10.48
C VAL A 61 2.77 -15.07 9.02
N ARG A 62 2.19 -16.15 8.47
CA ARG A 62 1.63 -16.12 7.10
C ARG A 62 0.44 -15.18 7.00
N ASP A 63 -0.43 -15.18 8.00
CA ASP A 63 -1.59 -14.30 8.05
C ASP A 63 -1.15 -12.83 8.18
N GLU A 64 -0.16 -12.54 9.03
CA GLU A 64 0.45 -11.20 9.14
C GLU A 64 1.04 -10.74 7.79
N ILE A 65 1.79 -11.60 7.10
CA ILE A 65 2.34 -11.30 5.77
C ILE A 65 1.23 -11.04 4.75
N ALA A 66 0.11 -11.76 4.82
CA ALA A 66 -1.04 -11.51 3.95
C ALA A 66 -1.65 -10.13 4.22
N GLY A 67 -1.87 -9.79 5.51
CA GLY A 67 -2.35 -8.46 5.90
C GLY A 67 -1.45 -7.33 5.41
N LEU A 68 -0.12 -7.46 5.59
CA LEU A 68 0.85 -6.47 5.09
C LEU A 68 0.83 -6.31 3.57
N ARG A 69 0.57 -7.38 2.81
CA ARG A 69 0.42 -7.31 1.35
C ARG A 69 -0.82 -6.54 0.94
N ASP A 70 -1.93 -6.73 1.66
CA ASP A 70 -3.17 -6.00 1.40
C ASP A 70 -3.00 -4.51 1.70
N GLU A 71 -2.39 -4.16 2.84
CA GLU A 71 -2.06 -2.78 3.19
C GLU A 71 -1.16 -2.11 2.14
N LEU A 72 -0.12 -2.82 1.68
CA LEU A 72 0.76 -2.33 0.61
C LEU A 72 -0.01 -2.11 -0.70
N GLY A 73 -0.99 -2.97 -0.99
CA GLY A 73 -1.90 -2.81 -2.14
C GLY A 73 -2.70 -1.50 -2.06
N VAL A 74 -3.31 -1.23 -0.90
CA VAL A 74 -4.07 0.01 -0.65
C VAL A 74 -3.17 1.25 -0.76
N LEU A 75 -1.97 1.19 -0.19
CA LEU A 75 -1.02 2.30 -0.25
C LEU A 75 -0.57 2.61 -1.68
N ARG A 76 -0.34 1.57 -2.49
CA ARG A 76 0.03 1.73 -3.92
C ARG A 76 -1.10 2.38 -4.70
N SER A 77 -2.35 1.93 -4.52
CA SER A 77 -3.52 2.54 -5.16
C SER A 77 -3.67 4.01 -4.77
N SER A 78 -3.54 4.32 -3.47
CA SER A 78 -3.62 5.69 -2.97
C SER A 78 -2.54 6.60 -3.58
N THR A 79 -1.31 6.08 -3.70
CA THR A 79 -0.19 6.79 -4.34
C THR A 79 -0.44 7.05 -5.82
N SER A 80 -1.05 6.09 -6.53
CA SER A 80 -1.44 6.26 -7.94
C SER A 80 -2.47 7.39 -8.08
N SER A 81 -3.53 7.36 -7.27
CA SER A 81 -4.57 8.40 -7.31
C SER A 81 -4.02 9.79 -6.98
N LEU A 82 -3.10 9.90 -6.01
CA LEU A 82 -2.43 11.16 -5.71
C LEU A 82 -1.57 11.64 -6.88
N SER A 83 -0.87 10.72 -7.56
CA SER A 83 -0.04 11.05 -8.72
C SER A 83 -0.88 11.57 -9.88
N GLU A 84 -2.03 10.93 -10.15
CA GLU A 84 -3.01 11.38 -11.14
C GLU A 84 -3.59 12.75 -10.80
N ALA A 85 -3.98 12.97 -9.54
CA ALA A 85 -4.47 14.26 -9.09
C ALA A 85 -3.42 15.35 -9.34
N VAL A 86 -2.17 15.13 -8.90
CA VAL A 86 -1.08 16.09 -9.11
C VAL A 86 -0.83 16.36 -10.60
N ALA A 87 -0.91 15.35 -11.47
CA ALA A 87 -0.78 15.55 -12.91
C ALA A 87 -1.92 16.43 -13.46
N SER A 88 -3.15 16.22 -13.02
CA SER A 88 -4.31 17.05 -13.38
C SER A 88 -4.15 18.50 -12.91
N TRP A 89 -3.71 18.73 -11.66
CA TRP A 89 -3.43 20.06 -11.15
C TRP A 89 -2.34 20.79 -11.95
N ARG A 90 -1.29 20.08 -12.35
CA ARG A 90 -0.23 20.64 -13.20
C ARG A 90 -0.77 21.06 -14.56
N ALA A 91 -1.55 20.19 -15.22
CA ALA A 91 -2.14 20.51 -16.51
C ALA A 91 -3.06 21.74 -16.44
N SER A 92 -3.92 21.83 -15.42
CA SER A 92 -4.80 22.99 -15.21
C SER A 92 -4.01 24.28 -14.93
N THR A 93 -2.91 24.18 -14.18
CA THR A 93 -2.03 25.32 -13.90
C THR A 93 -1.32 25.78 -15.18
N GLU A 94 -0.83 24.85 -15.99
CA GLU A 94 -0.17 25.15 -17.27
C GLU A 94 -1.13 25.80 -18.27
N GLU A 95 -2.37 25.31 -18.36
CA GLU A 95 -3.42 25.93 -19.16
C GLU A 95 -3.70 27.37 -18.70
N SER A 96 -3.85 27.58 -17.38
CA SER A 96 -4.11 28.91 -16.81
C SER A 96 -2.95 29.88 -17.06
N LEU A 97 -1.70 29.42 -16.89
CA LEU A 97 -0.51 30.21 -17.14
C LEU A 97 -0.32 30.49 -18.63
N GLY A 98 -0.65 29.54 -19.52
CA GLY A 98 -0.60 29.71 -20.96
C GLY A 98 -1.65 30.70 -21.48
N ALA A 99 -2.83 30.74 -20.87
CA ALA A 99 -3.89 31.67 -21.23
C ALA A 99 -3.64 33.12 -20.76
N THR A 100 -2.79 33.33 -19.76
CA THR A 100 -2.61 34.65 -19.13
C THR A 100 -1.89 35.66 -20.04
N PRO A 101 -0.72 35.37 -20.65
CA PRO A 101 -0.04 36.29 -21.56
C PRO A 101 -0.86 36.79 -22.75
N PRO A 102 -1.60 35.95 -23.51
CA PRO A 102 -2.38 36.43 -24.65
C PRO A 102 -3.55 37.33 -24.21
N LEU A 103 -4.11 37.14 -23.02
CA LEU A 103 -5.13 38.03 -22.48
C LEU A 103 -4.57 39.44 -22.22
N PHE A 104 -3.37 39.54 -21.65
CA PHE A 104 -2.70 40.82 -21.47
C PHE A 104 -2.34 41.47 -22.81
N ALA A 105 -1.80 40.69 -23.76
CA ALA A 105 -1.51 41.21 -25.10
C ALA A 105 -2.75 41.74 -25.81
N ALA A 106 -3.88 41.03 -25.73
CA ALA A 106 -5.15 41.49 -26.29
C ALA A 106 -5.70 42.73 -25.56
N ALA A 107 -5.48 42.84 -24.25
CA ALA A 107 -5.83 44.04 -23.50
C ALA A 107 -4.99 45.25 -23.93
N ASP A 108 -3.67 45.07 -24.09
CA ASP A 108 -2.74 46.09 -24.55
C ASP A 108 -3.03 46.54 -25.99
N GLU A 109 -3.41 45.62 -26.87
CA GLU A 109 -3.85 45.98 -28.23
C GLU A 109 -5.13 46.82 -28.19
N ARG A 110 -6.10 46.43 -27.34
CA ARG A 110 -7.37 47.14 -27.20
C ARG A 110 -7.19 48.53 -26.60
N THR A 111 -6.29 48.71 -25.63
CA THR A 111 -5.98 50.03 -25.08
C THR A 111 -5.32 50.91 -26.15
N GLY A 112 -4.36 50.37 -26.92
CA GLY A 112 -3.73 51.07 -28.04
C GLY A 112 -4.74 51.58 -29.09
N LEU A 113 -5.69 50.73 -29.50
CA LEU A 113 -6.75 51.11 -30.44
C LEU A 113 -7.67 52.21 -29.89
N VAL A 114 -8.00 52.15 -28.59
CA VAL A 114 -8.81 53.19 -27.94
C VAL A 114 -8.06 54.52 -27.90
N GLU A 115 -6.76 54.51 -27.58
CA GLU A 115 -5.93 55.70 -27.59
C GLU A 115 -5.83 56.34 -28.99
N GLU A 116 -5.67 55.52 -30.04
CA GLU A 116 -5.64 56.02 -31.42
C GLU A 116 -6.96 56.69 -31.81
N ARG A 117 -8.10 56.05 -31.48
CA ARG A 117 -9.44 56.62 -31.73
C ARG A 117 -9.64 57.93 -30.97
N LEU A 118 -9.20 58.00 -29.71
CA LEU A 118 -9.29 59.22 -28.90
C LEU A 118 -8.47 60.36 -29.53
N ARG A 119 -7.23 60.08 -29.98
CA ARG A 119 -6.41 61.07 -30.70
C ARG A 119 -7.09 61.54 -31.99
N GLY A 120 -7.69 60.63 -32.75
CA GLY A 120 -8.46 60.97 -33.94
C GLY A 120 -9.63 61.92 -33.63
N VAL A 121 -10.45 61.58 -32.65
CA VAL A 121 -11.57 62.43 -32.19
C VAL A 121 -11.09 63.80 -31.69
N GLU A 122 -9.97 63.85 -30.95
CA GLU A 122 -9.39 65.11 -30.48
C GLU A 122 -8.98 66.01 -31.65
N LEU A 123 -8.35 65.45 -32.69
CA LEU A 123 -7.97 66.19 -33.90
C LEU A 123 -9.19 66.69 -34.68
N GLU A 124 -10.22 65.85 -34.83
CA GLU A 124 -11.48 66.26 -35.47
C GLU A 124 -12.16 67.41 -34.70
N LEU A 125 -12.23 67.32 -33.37
CA LEU A 125 -12.77 68.39 -32.54
C LEU A 125 -11.99 69.70 -32.71
N ARG A 126 -10.66 69.65 -32.74
CA ARG A 126 -9.81 70.83 -33.01
C ARG A 126 -10.05 71.43 -34.41
N ALA A 127 -10.29 70.59 -35.40
CA ALA A 127 -10.61 71.05 -36.75
C ALA A 127 -12.00 71.72 -36.80
N VAL A 128 -12.99 71.14 -36.13
CA VAL A 128 -14.34 71.71 -36.01
C VAL A 128 -14.31 73.05 -35.28
N THR A 129 -13.61 73.15 -34.15
CA THR A 129 -13.51 74.42 -33.41
C THR A 129 -12.82 75.51 -34.21
N ARG A 130 -11.77 75.18 -35.00
CA ARG A 130 -11.14 76.14 -35.92
C ARG A 130 -12.12 76.63 -36.99
N ARG A 131 -12.84 75.73 -37.68
CA ARG A 131 -13.81 76.13 -38.71
C ARG A 131 -14.95 76.98 -38.16
N LEU A 132 -15.40 76.69 -36.94
CA LEU A 132 -16.41 77.49 -36.26
C LEU A 132 -15.92 78.90 -35.97
N ALA A 133 -14.67 79.04 -35.50
CA ALA A 133 -14.05 80.35 -35.27
C ALA A 133 -13.93 81.16 -36.58
N GLU A 134 -13.45 80.52 -37.65
CA GLU A 134 -13.34 81.16 -38.98
C GLU A 134 -14.70 81.62 -39.53
N ALA A 135 -15.77 80.84 -39.33
CA ALA A 135 -17.12 81.22 -39.75
C ALA A 135 -17.69 82.41 -38.96
N LEU A 136 -17.44 82.46 -37.64
CA LEU A 136 -17.87 83.56 -36.79
C LEU A 136 -17.15 84.88 -37.12
N ASP A 137 -15.85 84.81 -37.45
CA ASP A 137 -15.08 85.99 -37.87
C ASP A 137 -15.53 86.53 -39.24
N ALA A 138 -15.95 85.64 -40.14
CA ALA A 138 -16.45 86.01 -41.47
C ALA A 138 -17.83 86.72 -41.42
N ASP A 139 -18.71 86.34 -40.50
CA ASP A 139 -20.02 87.00 -40.30
C ASP A 139 -19.91 88.36 -39.57
N ALA A 140 -18.77 88.65 -38.95
CA ALA A 140 -18.51 89.90 -38.22
C ALA A 140 -17.82 91.00 -39.05
N SER A 141 -17.41 90.70 -40.29
CA SER A 141 -16.67 91.59 -41.21
C SER A 141 -17.55 92.12 -42.34
#